data_AF-A0A6P2KYG6-F1
#
_entry.id   AF-A0A6P2KYG6-F1
#
_cell.length_a   1.000
_cell.length_b   1.000
_cell.length_c   1.000
_cell.angle_alpha   90.00
_cell.angle_beta   90.00
_cell.angle_gamma   90.00
#
_symmetry.space_group_name_H-M   'P 1'
#
loop_
_entity.id
_entity.type
_entity.pdbx_description
1 polymer ?
#
loop_
_entity_poly.entity_id
_entity_poly.type
_entity_poly.pdbx_seq_one_letter_code
_entity_poly.pdbx_strand_id
1 'polypeptide(L)' 'MAADENAFIENSMGTLILLLDLYLSRYAPANSFTQLVVLSKNDGSVIVRCPMRTGIVPLL' A
#
# COMPACT_ATOMS: atom_id res chain seq x y z
N MET A 1 5.99 -1.76 2.51
CA MET A 1 6.20 -0.68 3.50
C MET A 1 6.17 -1.32 4.87
N ALA A 2 7.10 -0.99 5.76
CA ALA A 2 7.04 -1.43 7.16
C ALA A 2 6.36 -0.33 7.98
N ALA A 3 5.29 -0.67 8.70
CA ALA A 3 4.55 0.23 9.57
C ALA A 3 4.71 -0.22 11.03
N ASP A 4 4.89 0.76 11.91
CA ASP A 4 4.91 0.56 13.36
C ASP A 4 3.48 0.74 13.88
N GLU A 5 2.80 -0.35 14.22
CA GLU A 5 1.38 -0.35 14.61
C GLU A 5 1.13 0.50 15.87
N ASN A 6 2.13 0.65 16.74
CA ASN A 6 2.04 1.44 17.97
C ASN A 6 2.13 2.96 17.72
N ALA A 7 2.59 3.38 16.54
CA ALA A 7 2.64 4.78 16.15
C ALA A 7 1.29 5.29 15.62
N PHE A 8 0.32 4.40 15.42
CA PHE A 8 -1.01 4.72 14.90
C PHE A 8 -2.07 4.59 15.98
N ILE A 9 -3.01 5.54 16.01
CA ILE A 9 -4.15 5.52 16.93
C ILE A 9 -5.38 4.99 16.18
N GLU A 10 -6.01 3.95 16.72
CA GLU A 10 -7.26 3.38 16.21
C GLU A 10 -7.26 3.17 14.68
N ASN A 11 -8.17 3.83 13.96
CA ASN A 11 -8.41 3.65 12.54
C ASN A 11 -7.48 4.47 11.63
N SER A 12 -6.57 5.27 12.20
CA SER A 12 -5.66 6.14 11.44
C SER A 12 -4.74 5.37 10.48
N MET A 13 -4.33 4.16 10.87
CA MET A 13 -3.54 3.27 10.01
C MET A 13 -4.34 2.88 8.76
N GLY A 14 -5.62 2.50 8.92
CA GLY A 14 -6.49 2.15 7.80
C GLY A 14 -6.67 3.30 6.81
N THR A 15 -6.88 4.52 7.32
CA THR A 15 -6.98 5.72 6.48
C THR A 15 -5.69 6.01 5.70
N LEU A 16 -4.53 5.89 6.35
CA LEU A 16 -3.24 6.09 5.68
C LEU A 16 -3.00 5.03 4.61
N ILE A 17 -3.29 3.76 4.91
CA ILE A 17 -3.16 2.65 3.94
C ILE A 17 -4.03 2.91 2.72
N LEU A 18 -5.27 3.35 2.91
CA LEU A 18 -6.18 3.67 1.82
C LEU A 18 -5.66 4.85 0.97
N LEU A 19 -5.16 5.91 1.62
CA LEU A 19 -4.59 7.07 0.94
C LEU A 19 -3.37 6.67 0.10
N LEU A 20 -2.48 5.86 0.66
CA LEU A 20 -1.28 5.36 -0.03
C LEU A 20 -1.65 4.42 -1.19
N ASP A 21 -2.63 3.52 -1.01
CA ASP A 21 -3.10 2.64 -2.09
C ASP A 21 -3.61 3.46 -3.28
N LEU A 22 -4.45 4.47 -3.02
CA LEU A 22 -5.00 5.36 -4.04
C LEU A 22 -3.96 6.29 -4.67
N TYR A 23 -2.96 6.71 -3.90
CA TYR A 23 -1.88 7.52 -4.43
C TYR A 23 -0.99 6.70 -5.36
N LEU A 24 -0.54 5.52 -4.89
CA LEU A 24 0.32 4.61 -5.65
C LEU A 24 -0.40 4.04 -6.87
N SER A 25 -1.72 3.84 -6.82
CA SER A 25 -2.49 3.37 -7.98
C SER A 25 -2.44 4.32 -9.17
N ARG A 26 -2.23 5.63 -8.95
CA ARG A 26 -2.08 6.61 -10.05
C ARG A 26 -0.78 6.43 -10.84
N TYR A 27 0.21 5.81 -10.22
CA TYR A 27 1.51 5.52 -10.82
C TYR A 27 1.64 4.06 -11.23
N ALA A 28 0.56 3.27 -11.11
CA ALA A 28 0.56 1.91 -11.63
C ALA A 28 0.74 1.96 -13.15
N PRO A 29 1.61 1.12 -13.74
CA PRO A 29 1.76 1.08 -15.18
C PRO A 29 0.75 0.17 -15.86
N ALA A 30 0.52 0.35 -17.17
CA ALA A 30 -0.36 -0.52 -17.95
C ALA A 30 0.23 -1.91 -18.21
N ASN A 31 1.56 -2.01 -18.27
CA ASN A 31 2.30 -3.24 -18.49
C ASN A 31 2.82 -3.89 -17.20
N SER A 32 2.41 -3.38 -16.04
CA SER A 32 2.81 -3.90 -14.73
C SER A 32 1.66 -3.73 -13.73
N PHE A 33 1.91 -4.06 -12.47
CA PHE A 33 0.96 -3.84 -11.40
C PHE A 33 1.67 -3.23 -10.19
N THR A 34 0.94 -2.41 -9.45
CA THR A 34 1.36 -1.88 -8.16
C THR A 34 0.52 -2.53 -7.08
N GLN A 35 1.17 -3.01 -6.03
CA GLN A 35 0.48 -3.58 -4.86
C GLN A 35 1.07 -3.00 -3.58
N LEU A 36 0.21 -2.41 -2.75
CA LEU A 36 0.60 -1.99 -1.41
C LEU A 36 0.52 -3.18 -0.45
N VAL A 37 1.68 -3.54 0.12
CA VAL A 37 1.80 -4.50 1.21
C VAL A 37 2.39 -3.80 2.41
N VAL A 38 1.64 -3.85 3.51
CA VAL A 38 2.02 -3.27 4.79
C VAL A 38 2.50 -4.40 5.68
N LEU A 39 3.74 -4.28 6.13
CA LEU A 39 4.41 -5.24 7.00
C LEU A 39 4.51 -4.66 8.40
N SER A 40 4.36 -5.49 9.42
CA SER A 40 4.62 -5.11 10.79
C SER A 40 6.11 -4.91 10.97
N LYS A 41 6.50 -3.79 11.55
CA LYS A 41 7.90 -3.49 11.86
C LYS A 41 8.49 -4.42 12.91
N ASN A 42 7.64 -4.99 13.78
CA ASN A 42 8.09 -5.84 14.89
C ASN A 42 8.55 -7.22 14.43
N ASP A 43 7.83 -7.84 13.49
CA ASP A 43 8.05 -9.24 13.08
C ASP A 43 8.24 -9.41 11.56
N GLY A 44 7.95 -8.37 10.77
CA GLY A 44 7.92 -8.44 9.31
C GLY A 44 6.67 -9.14 8.76
N SER A 45 5.74 -9.54 9.61
CA SER A 45 4.47 -10.17 9.23
C SER A 45 3.60 -9.23 8.40
N VAL A 46 2.77 -9.79 7.51
CA VAL A 46 1.87 -8.99 6.67
C VAL A 46 0.67 -8.54 7.50
N ILE A 47 0.53 -7.22 7.68
CA ILE A 47 -0.63 -6.61 8.35
C ILE A 47 -1.80 -6.52 7.36
N VAL A 48 -1.55 -5.88 6.21
CA VAL A 48 -2.56 -5.67 5.17
C VAL A 48 -1.92 -5.85 3.80
N ARG A 49 -2.67 -6.50 2.92
CA ARG A 49 -2.36 -6.62 1.50
C ARG A 49 -3.51 -6.03 0.68
N CYS A 50 -3.26 -4.89 0.05
CA CYS A 50 -4.23 -4.23 -0.82
C CYS A 50 -4.38 -5.00 -2.15
N PRO A 51 -5.51 -4.82 -2.87
CA PRO A 51 -5.69 -5.41 -4.19
C PRO A 51 -4.63 -4.89 -5.17
N MET A 52 -4.23 -5.74 -6.13
CA MET A 52 -3.32 -5.32 -7.18
C MET A 52 -3.99 -4.26 -8.06
N ARG A 53 -3.26 -3.16 -8.33
CA ARG A 53 -3.73 -2.07 -9.18
C ARG A 53 -2.91 -2.05 -10.46
N THR A 54 -3.60 -2.07 -11.59
CA THR A 54 -2.98 -1.91 -12.92
C THR A 54 -3.30 -0.52 -13.46
N GLY A 55 -2.33 0.09 -14.13
CA GLY A 55 -2.51 1.39 -14.76
C GLY A 55 -3.16 1.32 -16.12
N ILE A 56 -3.37 2.51 -16.69
CA ILE A 56 -3.76 2.70 -18.10
C ILE A 56 -2.63 3.34 -18.94
N VAL A 57 -1.57 3.81 -18.28
CA VAL A 57 -0.42 4.46 -18.94
C VAL A 57 0.77 3.48 -18.93
N PRO A 58 1.38 3.14 -20.08
CA PRO A 58 2.57 2.28 -20.13
C PRO A 58 3.78 2.96 -19.46
N LEU A 59 4.71 2.16 -18.92
CA LEU A 59 6.05 2.67 -18.62
C LEU A 59 6.71 3.12 -19.93
N LEU A 60 7.06 4.41 -20.03
CA LEU A 60 7.88 4.98 -21.10
C LEU A 60 9.30 4.39 -21.08
#